data_AF-I2CQM8-F1
#
_entry.id   AF-I2CQM8-F1
#
_cell.length_a   1.000
_cell.length_b   1.000
_cell.length_c   1.000
_cell.angle_alpha   90.00
_cell.angle_beta   90.00
_cell.angle_gamma   90.00
#
_symmetry.space_group_name_H-M   'P 1'
#
loop_
_entity.id
_entity.type
_entity.pdbx_description
1 polymer ?
#
loop_
_entity_poly.entity_id
_entity_poly.type
_entity_poly.pdbx_seq_one_letter_code
_entity_poly.pdbx_strand_id
1 'polypeptide(L)'
;MDPEAFACLPAEIQRELAQEHGTLPTPLPGSSLDPEALSALPEALRNEVLAEEARERRQREATAARAPANPANATEMDNASFLASLPPDLREEVLLQVTDEVLASLPPNVVAEAHVVRERAVLHHQRGRQAQQAAAGAAANSLTLAGGGGGGMGGGR
;
A
#
# COMPACT_ATOMS: atom_id res chain seq x y z
N MET A 1 9.16 -7.51 18.61
CA MET A 1 9.12 -7.39 20.08
C MET A 1 9.78 -6.08 20.46
N ASP A 2 9.15 -5.29 21.34
CA ASP A 2 9.71 -4.03 21.83
C ASP A 2 10.98 -4.27 22.67
N PRO A 3 12.09 -3.55 22.42
CA PRO A 3 13.33 -3.69 23.17
C PRO A 3 13.18 -3.27 24.64
N GLU A 4 12.27 -2.33 24.92
CA GLU A 4 11.98 -1.84 26.28
C GLU A 4 11.26 -2.89 27.14
N ALA A 5 10.45 -3.76 26.52
CA ALA A 5 9.74 -4.82 27.24
C ALA A 5 10.72 -5.88 27.78
N PHE A 6 11.82 -6.12 27.07
CA PHE A 6 12.86 -7.06 27.49
C PHE A 6 13.71 -6.50 28.64
N ALA A 7 14.06 -5.21 28.58
CA ALA A 7 14.82 -4.53 29.63
C ALA A 7 14.05 -4.42 30.96
N CYS A 8 12.72 -4.45 30.91
CA CYS A 8 11.85 -4.40 32.10
C CYS A 8 11.69 -5.76 32.82
N LEU A 9 12.12 -6.87 32.21
CA LEU A 9 12.08 -8.19 32.84
C LEU A 9 13.10 -8.29 34.00
N PRO A 10 12.80 -9.07 35.05
CA PRO A 10 13.77 -9.35 36.12
C PRO A 10 15.08 -9.91 35.57
N ALA A 11 16.21 -9.45 36.11
CA ALA A 11 17.53 -9.87 35.68
C ALA A 11 17.75 -11.40 35.75
N GLU A 12 17.06 -12.09 36.66
CA GLU A 12 17.07 -13.56 36.76
C GLU A 12 16.54 -14.21 35.47
N ILE A 13 15.39 -13.73 34.96
CA ILE A 13 14.73 -14.25 33.76
C ILE A 13 15.49 -13.82 32.49
N GLN A 14 16.07 -12.61 32.49
CA GLN A 14 16.96 -12.17 31.42
C GLN A 14 18.19 -13.09 31.30
N ARG A 15 18.74 -13.52 32.44
CA ARG A 15 19.90 -14.42 32.49
C ARG A 15 19.54 -15.85 32.14
N GLU A 16 18.36 -16.33 32.55
CA GLU A 16 17.88 -17.67 32.22
C GLU A 16 17.55 -17.80 30.73
N LEU A 17 16.88 -16.80 30.14
CA LEU A 17 16.68 -16.73 28.68
C LEU A 17 18.00 -16.62 27.91
N ALA A 18 18.99 -15.90 28.44
CA ALA A 18 20.32 -15.82 27.82
C ALA A 18 21.14 -17.12 27.98
N GLN A 19 20.85 -17.95 29.00
CA GLN A 19 21.56 -19.19 29.29
C GLN A 19 20.92 -20.41 28.61
N GLU A 20 19.59 -20.50 28.55
CA GLU A 20 18.86 -21.59 27.87
C GLU A 20 18.66 -21.30 26.37
N HIS A 21 18.54 -20.03 25.97
CA HIS A 21 18.27 -19.59 24.60
C HIS A 21 19.32 -18.57 24.15
N GLY A 22 20.59 -19.02 24.11
CA GLY A 22 21.75 -18.24 23.64
C GLY A 22 21.75 -17.84 22.16
N THR A 23 20.59 -17.64 21.56
CA THR A 23 20.43 -16.95 20.27
C THR A 23 19.14 -16.14 20.35
N LEU A 24 19.27 -14.87 20.72
CA LEU A 24 18.28 -13.89 20.31
C LEU A 24 18.35 -13.87 18.78
N PRO A 25 17.29 -14.25 18.04
CA PRO A 25 17.27 -14.00 16.62
C PRO A 25 17.33 -12.49 16.49
N THR A 26 18.51 -11.98 16.17
CA THR A 26 18.64 -10.63 15.65
C THR A 26 18.41 -10.84 14.17
N PRO A 27 17.19 -10.62 13.63
CA PRO A 27 17.02 -10.56 12.20
C PRO A 27 17.90 -9.42 11.70
N LEU A 28 19.06 -9.76 11.17
CA LEU A 28 19.84 -8.86 10.33
C LEU A 28 18.99 -8.65 9.07
N PRO A 29 18.61 -7.41 8.76
CA PRO A 29 17.86 -7.13 7.55
C PRO A 29 18.76 -7.38 6.34
N GLY A 30 18.63 -8.55 5.71
CA GLY A 30 19.25 -8.80 4.40
C GLY A 30 19.72 -10.22 4.05
N SER A 31 19.75 -11.20 4.97
CA SER A 31 20.33 -12.51 4.64
C SER A 31 19.47 -13.71 5.04
N SER A 32 18.84 -14.30 4.01
CA SER A 32 18.76 -15.74 3.73
C SER A 32 18.86 -16.72 4.91
N LEU A 33 17.70 -17.21 5.35
CA LEU A 33 17.44 -18.43 6.11
C LEU A 33 18.53 -18.90 7.10
N ASP A 34 18.29 -18.72 8.40
CA ASP A 34 19.19 -19.21 9.44
C ASP A 34 19.31 -20.75 9.44
N PRO A 35 20.52 -21.31 9.27
CA PRO A 35 20.73 -22.75 9.21
C PRO A 35 20.41 -23.46 10.53
N GLU A 36 20.57 -22.76 11.66
CA GLU A 36 20.26 -23.27 12.99
C GLU A 36 18.74 -23.48 13.17
N ALA A 37 17.92 -22.52 12.71
CA ALA A 37 16.46 -22.62 12.70
C ALA A 37 15.96 -23.73 11.78
N LEU A 38 16.53 -23.86 10.58
CA LEU A 38 16.22 -24.96 9.66
C LEU A 38 16.56 -26.34 10.24
N SER A 39 17.64 -26.45 11.02
CA SER A 39 18.04 -27.71 11.64
C SER A 39 17.17 -28.11 12.83
N ALA A 40 16.62 -27.14 13.56
CA ALA A 40 15.70 -27.35 14.67
C ALA A 40 14.28 -27.74 14.21
N LEU A 41 13.92 -27.43 12.96
CA LEU A 41 12.65 -27.83 12.36
C LEU A 41 12.63 -29.34 12.01
N PRO A 42 11.48 -30.01 12.20
CA PRO A 42 11.23 -31.36 11.67
C PRO A 42 11.57 -31.43 10.18
N GLU A 43 12.14 -32.56 9.73
CA GLU A 43 12.69 -32.70 8.38
C GLU A 43 11.66 -32.42 7.26
N ALA A 44 10.38 -32.73 7.50
CA ALA A 44 9.29 -32.41 6.57
C ALA A 44 9.09 -30.89 6.40
N LEU A 45 9.07 -30.14 7.51
CA LEU A 45 8.88 -28.69 7.50
C LEU A 45 10.12 -27.96 6.96
N ARG A 46 11.31 -28.49 7.23
CA ARG A 46 12.56 -27.99 6.63
C ARG A 46 12.49 -28.01 5.10
N ASN A 47 12.05 -29.14 4.53
CA ASN A 47 11.92 -29.28 3.08
C ASN A 47 10.86 -28.35 2.49
N GLU A 48 9.75 -28.11 3.20
CA GLU A 48 8.74 -27.14 2.78
C GLU A 48 9.29 -25.72 2.76
N VAL A 49 9.95 -25.28 3.84
CA VAL A 49 10.53 -23.94 3.94
C VAL A 49 11.60 -23.72 2.87
N LEU A 50 12.48 -24.70 2.64
CA LEU A 50 13.46 -24.64 1.55
C LEU A 50 12.81 -24.58 0.16
N ALA A 51 11.69 -25.28 -0.04
CA ALA A 51 10.95 -25.26 -1.31
C ALA A 51 10.23 -23.92 -1.54
N GLU A 52 9.67 -23.33 -0.48
CA GLU A 52 9.06 -22.00 -0.50
C GLU A 52 10.10 -20.91 -0.80
N GLU A 53 11.23 -20.93 -0.10
CA GLU A 53 12.33 -19.99 -0.35
C GLU A 53 12.93 -20.14 -1.75
N ALA A 54 13.07 -21.36 -2.26
CA ALA A 54 13.49 -21.57 -3.64
C ALA A 54 12.47 -21.05 -4.67
N ARG A 55 11.16 -21.08 -4.35
CA ARG A 55 10.12 -20.49 -5.20
C ARG A 55 10.18 -18.98 -5.14
N GLU A 56 10.27 -18.40 -3.95
CA GLU A 56 10.34 -16.96 -3.76
C GLU A 56 11.60 -16.37 -4.39
N ARG A 57 12.76 -17.02 -4.18
CA ARG A 57 14.02 -16.61 -4.80
C ARG A 57 13.94 -16.63 -6.33
N ARG A 58 13.34 -17.66 -6.93
CA ARG A 58 13.10 -17.69 -8.39
C ARG A 58 12.17 -16.58 -8.84
N GLN A 59 11.17 -16.24 -8.03
CA GLN A 59 10.22 -15.17 -8.34
C GLN A 59 10.89 -13.79 -8.27
N ARG A 60 11.71 -13.57 -7.25
CA ARG A 60 12.58 -12.39 -7.09
C ARG A 60 13.64 -12.30 -8.19
N GLU A 61 14.26 -13.41 -8.58
CA GLU A 61 15.25 -13.45 -9.66
C GLU A 61 14.58 -13.19 -11.03
N ALA A 62 13.36 -13.68 -11.25
CA ALA A 62 12.61 -13.40 -12.47
C ALA A 62 12.22 -11.92 -12.60
N THR A 63 11.94 -11.23 -11.49
CA THR A 63 11.70 -9.78 -11.48
C THR A 63 13.00 -8.97 -11.51
N ALA A 64 14.05 -9.42 -10.82
CA ALA A 64 15.36 -8.75 -10.76
C ALA A 64 16.15 -8.87 -12.07
N ALA A 65 16.04 -9.98 -12.82
CA ALA A 65 16.71 -10.17 -14.12
C ALA A 65 16.27 -9.17 -15.19
N ARG A 66 15.23 -8.36 -14.93
CA ARG A 66 14.71 -7.34 -15.85
C ARG A 66 15.19 -5.91 -15.56
N ALA A 67 15.95 -5.66 -14.49
CA ALA A 67 16.44 -4.34 -14.15
C ALA A 67 17.94 -4.34 -13.77
N PRO A 68 18.79 -3.49 -14.39
CA PRO A 68 20.18 -3.36 -13.98
C PRO A 68 20.26 -2.77 -12.57
N ALA A 69 20.99 -3.46 -11.67
CA ALA A 69 21.24 -3.03 -10.31
C ALA A 69 22.18 -1.82 -10.28
N ASN A 70 21.62 -0.63 -10.40
CA ASN A 70 22.27 0.63 -10.07
C ASN A 70 22.11 0.87 -8.56
N PRO A 71 23.14 1.32 -7.80
CA PRO A 71 22.96 1.68 -6.38
C PRO A 71 21.87 2.73 -6.15
N ALA A 72 21.58 3.61 -7.13
CA ALA A 72 20.39 4.47 -7.08
C ALA A 72 19.09 3.64 -7.06
N ASN A 73 19.01 2.60 -7.88
CA ASN A 73 17.88 1.67 -7.90
C ASN A 73 17.73 0.83 -6.63
N ALA A 74 18.76 0.72 -5.78
CA ALA A 74 18.64 -0.04 -4.54
C ALA A 74 17.64 0.64 -3.58
N THR A 75 17.71 1.98 -3.46
CA THR A 75 16.75 2.76 -2.65
C THR A 75 15.35 2.78 -3.27
N GLU A 76 15.28 2.85 -4.61
CA GLU A 76 14.00 2.76 -5.36
C GLU A 76 13.31 1.40 -5.13
N MET A 77 14.10 0.31 -5.14
CA MET A 77 13.64 -1.05 -4.89
C MET A 77 13.17 -1.27 -3.44
N ASP A 78 13.86 -0.65 -2.48
CA ASP A 78 13.50 -0.71 -1.06
C ASP A 78 12.13 -0.05 -0.81
N ASN A 79 11.90 1.15 -1.37
CA ASN A 79 10.61 1.84 -1.30
C ASN A 79 9.48 1.03 -1.95
N ALA A 80 9.75 0.43 -3.12
CA ALA A 80 8.78 -0.42 -3.81
C ALA A 80 8.44 -1.69 -3.00
N SER A 81 9.44 -2.30 -2.36
CA SER A 81 9.26 -3.49 -1.52
C SER A 81 8.46 -3.15 -0.26
N PHE A 82 8.73 -2.00 0.35
CA PHE A 82 7.91 -1.49 1.45
C PHE A 82 6.45 -1.35 1.04
N LEU A 83 6.16 -0.66 -0.06
CA LEU A 83 4.79 -0.49 -0.58
C LEU A 83 4.12 -1.83 -0.90
N ALA A 84 4.86 -2.79 -1.45
CA ALA A 84 4.36 -4.13 -1.76
C ALA A 84 4.04 -4.97 -0.51
N SER A 85 4.72 -4.71 0.61
CA SER A 85 4.42 -5.36 1.90
C SER A 85 3.15 -4.82 2.58
N LEU A 86 2.72 -3.60 2.19
CA LEU A 86 1.50 -3.01 2.72
C LEU A 86 0.27 -3.76 2.22
N PRO A 87 -0.78 -3.90 3.06
CA PRO A 87 -2.10 -4.31 2.61
C PRO A 87 -2.59 -3.44 1.45
N PRO A 88 -3.36 -3.99 0.50
CA PRO A 88 -3.78 -3.27 -0.71
C PRO A 88 -4.50 -1.95 -0.40
N ASP A 89 -5.40 -1.94 0.59
CA ASP A 89 -6.13 -0.73 0.97
C ASP A 89 -5.19 0.38 1.47
N LEU A 90 -4.22 0.02 2.33
CA LEU A 90 -3.24 0.97 2.88
C LEU A 90 -2.27 1.45 1.80
N ARG A 91 -1.88 0.56 0.87
CA ARG A 91 -1.04 0.92 -0.27
C ARG A 91 -1.71 2.01 -1.11
N GLU A 92 -2.99 1.85 -1.43
CA GLU A 92 -3.73 2.86 -2.17
C GLU A 92 -3.78 4.21 -1.43
N GLU A 93 -4.02 4.21 -0.11
CA GLU A 93 -3.98 5.44 0.69
C GLU A 93 -2.60 6.11 0.66
N VAL A 94 -1.54 5.34 0.84
CA VAL A 94 -0.17 5.86 0.80
C VAL A 94 0.16 6.42 -0.59
N LEU A 95 -0.23 5.75 -1.68
CA LEU A 95 -0.01 6.22 -3.06
C LEU A 95 -0.75 7.54 -3.37
N LEU A 96 -1.89 7.79 -2.71
CA LEU A 96 -2.60 9.07 -2.79
C LEU A 96 -1.83 10.18 -2.06
N GLN A 97 -1.17 9.86 -0.96
CA GLN A 97 -0.48 10.84 -0.11
C GLN A 97 0.97 11.10 -0.51
N VAL A 98 1.62 10.15 -1.19
CA VAL A 98 3.02 10.25 -1.57
C VAL A 98 3.26 11.45 -2.49
N THR A 99 4.41 12.11 -2.42
CA THR A 99 4.71 13.26 -3.30
C THR A 99 5.09 12.79 -4.70
N ASP A 100 4.93 13.64 -5.71
CA ASP A 100 5.37 13.34 -7.08
C ASP A 100 6.88 13.09 -7.18
N GLU A 101 7.69 13.72 -6.32
CA GLU A 101 9.13 13.47 -6.24
C GLU A 101 9.47 12.04 -5.81
N VAL A 102 8.76 11.53 -4.79
CA VAL A 102 8.92 10.14 -4.35
C VAL A 102 8.29 9.19 -5.36
N LEU A 103 7.16 9.56 -5.97
CA LEU A 103 6.54 8.75 -7.00
C LEU A 103 7.48 8.57 -8.20
N ALA A 104 8.17 9.62 -8.64
CA ALA A 104 9.11 9.55 -9.75
C ALA A 104 10.36 8.69 -9.48
N SER A 105 10.68 8.44 -8.19
CA SER A 105 11.75 7.51 -7.80
C SER A 105 11.27 6.07 -7.61
N LEU A 106 9.98 5.79 -7.79
CA LEU A 106 9.47 4.42 -7.73
C LEU A 106 9.59 3.71 -9.09
N PRO A 107 9.66 2.37 -9.08
CA PRO A 107 9.61 1.58 -10.31
C PRO A 107 8.34 1.85 -11.15
N PRO A 108 8.40 1.74 -12.49
CA PRO A 108 7.30 2.11 -13.39
C PRO A 108 5.97 1.42 -13.10
N ASN A 109 6.00 0.19 -12.58
CA ASN A 109 4.80 -0.55 -12.21
C ASN A 109 4.07 0.09 -11.01
N VAL A 110 4.81 0.61 -10.02
CA VAL A 110 4.22 1.27 -8.85
C VAL A 110 3.72 2.67 -9.22
N VAL A 111 4.46 3.37 -10.09
CA VAL A 111 4.03 4.67 -10.65
C VAL A 111 2.70 4.55 -11.39
N ALA A 112 2.57 3.54 -12.25
CA ALA A 112 1.33 3.28 -12.97
C ALA A 112 0.14 3.01 -12.02
N GLU A 113 0.35 2.22 -10.96
CA GLU A 113 -0.67 1.97 -9.93
C GLU A 113 -1.10 3.27 -9.26
N ALA A 114 -0.15 4.12 -8.85
CA ALA A 114 -0.45 5.39 -8.21
C ALA A 114 -1.27 6.34 -9.10
N HIS A 115 -0.96 6.40 -10.39
CA HIS A 115 -1.74 7.20 -11.34
C HIS A 115 -3.19 6.74 -11.41
N VAL A 116 -3.43 5.42 -11.51
CA VAL A 116 -4.77 4.85 -11.54
C VAL A 116 -5.53 5.17 -10.23
N VAL A 117 -4.88 5.01 -9.08
CA VAL A 117 -5.48 5.29 -7.77
C VAL A 117 -5.86 6.78 -7.64
N ARG A 118 -4.96 7.69 -8.05
CA ARG A 118 -5.21 9.14 -8.03
C ARG A 118 -6.31 9.56 -9.00
N GLU A 119 -6.28 9.04 -10.23
CA GLU A 119 -7.32 9.31 -11.23
C GLU A 119 -8.69 8.87 -10.72
N ARG A 120 -8.77 7.65 -10.17
CA ARG A 120 -9.99 7.11 -9.57
C ARG A 120 -10.51 8.02 -8.46
N ALA A 121 -9.64 8.46 -7.55
CA ALA A 121 -10.03 9.35 -6.45
C ALA A 121 -10.58 10.71 -6.96
N VAL A 122 -9.94 11.29 -7.99
CA VAL A 122 -10.40 12.53 -8.62
C VAL A 122 -11.77 12.36 -9.27
N LEU A 123 -11.98 11.26 -10.00
CA LEU A 123 -13.27 10.95 -10.62
C LEU A 123 -14.37 10.76 -9.57
N HIS A 124 -14.08 10.09 -8.45
CA HIS A 124 -15.03 9.96 -7.35
C HIS A 124 -15.44 11.33 -6.78
N HIS A 125 -14.47 12.23 -6.57
CA HIS A 125 -14.76 13.59 -6.09
C HIS A 125 -15.61 14.39 -7.11
N GLN A 126 -15.25 14.34 -8.39
CA GLN A 126 -15.97 15.03 -9.45
C GLN A 126 -17.41 14.52 -9.59
N ARG A 127 -17.60 13.20 -9.52
CA ARG A 127 -18.91 12.57 -9.67
C ARG A 127 -19.84 12.90 -8.50
N GLY A 128 -19.30 12.94 -7.27
CA GLY A 128 -20.04 13.45 -6.10
C GLY A 128 -20.44 14.92 -6.27
N ARG A 129 -19.52 15.76 -6.74
CA ARG A 129 -19.77 17.19 -6.95
C ARG A 129 -20.81 17.46 -8.05
N GLN A 130 -20.77 16.72 -9.15
CA GLN A 130 -21.74 16.83 -10.24
C GLN A 130 -23.14 16.41 -9.80
N ALA A 131 -23.28 15.33 -9.04
CA ALA A 131 -24.59 14.90 -8.52
C ALA A 131 -25.22 16.01 -7.64
N GLN A 132 -24.40 16.69 -6.83
CA GLN A 132 -24.85 17.79 -5.99
C GLN A 132 -25.29 19.02 -6.80
N GLN A 133 -24.54 19.34 -7.87
CA GLN A 133 -24.87 20.45 -8.78
C GLN A 133 -26.15 20.17 -9.59
N ALA A 134 -26.35 18.94 -10.07
CA ALA A 134 -27.57 18.55 -10.75
C ALA A 134 -28.80 18.65 -9.83
N ALA A 135 -28.67 18.25 -8.56
CA ALA A 135 -29.72 18.41 -7.56
C ALA A 135 -30.04 19.89 -7.27
N ALA A 136 -29.02 20.74 -7.14
CA ALA A 136 -29.19 22.18 -6.92
C ALA A 136 -29.80 22.90 -8.15
N GLY A 137 -29.38 22.54 -9.36
CA GLY A 137 -29.93 23.08 -10.60
C GLY A 137 -31.38 22.65 -10.85
N ALA A 138 -31.74 21.41 -10.52
CA ALA A 138 -33.13 20.94 -10.57
C ALA A 138 -34.02 21.72 -9.57
N ALA A 139 -33.53 22.00 -8.37
CA ALA A 139 -34.25 22.84 -7.40
C ALA A 139 -34.42 24.28 -7.91
N ALA A 140 -33.38 24.89 -8.48
CA ALA A 140 -33.45 26.25 -9.02
C ALA A 140 -34.38 26.39 -10.24
N ASN A 141 -34.40 25.41 -11.15
CA ASN A 141 -35.23 25.44 -12.36
C ASN A 141 -36.72 25.26 -12.06
N SER A 142 -37.07 24.61 -10.93
CA SER A 142 -38.45 24.45 -10.48
C SER A 142 -39.13 25.78 -10.11
N LEU A 143 -38.36 26.81 -9.75
CA LEU A 143 -38.87 28.12 -9.34
C LEU A 143 -39.20 29.04 -10.53
N THR A 144 -38.71 28.73 -11.73
CA THR A 144 -38.82 29.61 -12.91
C THR A 144 -39.98 29.25 -13.85
N LEU A 145 -40.54 28.03 -13.77
CA LEU A 145 -41.65 27.57 -14.61
C LEU A 145 -43.04 28.04 -14.13
N ALA A 146 -43.13 28.84 -13.07
CA ALA A 146 -44.41 29.36 -12.55
C ALA A 146 -44.76 30.78 -13.03
N GLY A 147 -43.99 31.37 -13.97
CA GLY A 147 -44.08 32.81 -14.29
C GLY A 147 -44.44 33.20 -15.73
N GLY A 148 -44.75 32.28 -16.64
CA GLY A 148 -44.90 32.62 -18.07
C GLY A 148 -46.08 31.93 -18.76
N GLY A 149 -47.21 32.62 -18.89
CA GLY A 149 -48.31 32.11 -19.70
C GLY A 149 -49.51 33.04 -19.81
N GLY A 150 -49.57 33.81 -20.89
CA GLY A 150 -50.85 34.14 -21.54
C GLY A 150 -51.43 35.53 -21.33
N GLY A 151 -50.70 36.59 -21.72
CA GLY A 151 -51.34 37.84 -22.11
C GLY A 151 -52.06 37.65 -23.44
N GLY A 152 -53.39 37.80 -23.47
CA GLY A 152 -54.17 37.60 -24.69
C GLY A 152 -55.67 37.68 -24.48
N MET A 153 -56.17 38.72 -23.82
CA MET A 153 -57.61 39.04 -23.84
C MET A 153 -57.87 40.03 -24.96
N GLY A 154 -58.23 39.49 -26.13
CA GLY A 154 -58.96 40.22 -27.17
C GLY A 154 -60.45 40.26 -26.83
N GLY A 155 -61.00 41.47 -26.73
CA GLY A 155 -62.44 41.75 -26.63
C GLY A 155 -62.60 43.26 -26.54
N GLY A 156 -63.48 43.93 -27.28
CA GLY A 156 -64.43 43.54 -28.30
C GLY A 156 -65.20 44.81 -28.72
N ARG A 157 -65.90 44.69 -29.85
CA ARG A 157 -66.96 45.57 -30.37
C ARG A 157 -66.54 46.89 -31.01
#